data_AF-A0A2D4LSV4-F1
#
_entry.id   AF-A0A2D4LSV4-F1
#
_cell.length_a   1.000
_cell.length_b   1.000
_cell.length_c   1.000
_cell.angle_alpha   90.00
_cell.angle_beta   90.00
_cell.angle_gamma   90.00
#
_symmetry.space_group_name_H-M   'P 1'
#
loop_
_entity.id
_entity.type
_entity.pdbx_description
1 polymer ?
#
loop_
_entity_poly.entity_id
_entity_poly.type
_entity_poly.pdbx_seq_one_letter_code
_entity_poly.pdbx_strand_id
1 'polypeptide(L)'
;MGKTKMIITNMTGSQKDELEKVTGCEIVKKVKYLGVYISAVNGKLYKNNYETLWSKIQTEMDTWKKLQLSLLGRIAVIKMNVLPKFLFLFQMILVIKRESDLMEWQKGINKYVWQGKKPRIKMKIMQDARERGGLKMPNLKLYYDATVLAAISDWINLTNEKIMNIEGYGLLYGWHAYLVYNQKADKTFKSHTLRNSLLRVWKKYQGIMDHKIPIWAVPRHAIENISIEQRQDVVTYKELLRLTDGVLQLKSLNVLKEEGFVQTWFQYMQLQNRWQKDQKFGLA
;
A
#
# COMPACT_ATOMS: atom_id res chain seq x y z
N MET A 1 -24.62 19.45 20.68
CA MET A 1 -23.43 18.87 20.02
C MET A 1 -23.71 18.78 18.53
N GLY A 2 -22.94 19.51 17.72
CA GLY A 2 -23.13 19.52 16.27
C GLY A 2 -22.86 18.15 15.65
N LYS A 3 -23.65 17.75 14.65
CA LYS A 3 -23.42 16.51 13.90
C LYS A 3 -22.15 16.60 13.04
N THR A 4 -21.78 17.81 12.65
CA THR A 4 -20.63 18.09 11.77
C THR A 4 -19.38 18.34 12.60
N LYS A 5 -18.32 17.58 12.29
CA LYS A 5 -17.05 17.60 13.00
C LYS A 5 -15.93 17.90 12.02
N MET A 6 -14.95 18.67 12.47
CA MET A 6 -13.83 19.07 11.64
C MET A 6 -12.49 18.75 12.33
N ILE A 7 -11.50 18.39 11.52
CA ILE A 7 -10.11 18.21 11.93
C ILE A 7 -9.31 19.37 11.33
N ILE A 8 -8.42 19.93 12.14
CA ILE A 8 -7.54 21.03 11.74
C ILE A 8 -6.08 20.63 11.86
N THR A 9 -5.26 21.20 10.99
CA THR A 9 -3.79 21.06 10.99
C THR A 9 -3.16 22.44 10.99
N ASN A 10 -2.11 22.65 11.80
CA ASN A 10 -1.28 23.86 11.77
C ASN A 10 -2.02 25.20 11.97
N MET A 11 -2.99 25.26 12.89
CA MET A 11 -3.68 26.52 13.25
C MET A 11 -3.43 26.91 14.72
N THR A 12 -3.31 28.22 14.97
CA THR A 12 -3.18 28.80 16.33
C THR A 12 -4.51 28.77 17.07
N GLY A 13 -4.49 28.92 18.41
CA GLY A 13 -5.70 28.88 19.24
C GLY A 13 -6.77 29.87 18.80
N SER A 14 -6.39 31.13 18.58
CA SER A 14 -7.31 32.20 18.18
C SER A 14 -8.01 31.92 16.84
N GLN A 15 -7.30 31.34 15.88
CA GLN A 15 -7.88 30.95 14.58
C GLN A 15 -8.89 29.82 14.71
N LYS A 16 -8.75 28.93 15.70
CA LYS A 16 -9.71 27.83 15.93
C LYS A 16 -11.04 28.37 16.41
N ASP A 17 -10.99 29.29 17.37
CA ASP A 17 -12.19 29.86 17.99
C ASP A 17 -12.97 30.72 16.98
N GLU A 18 -12.28 31.46 16.12
CA GLU A 18 -12.90 32.19 15.02
C GLU A 18 -13.55 31.24 14.01
N LEU A 19 -12.85 30.19 13.63
CA LEU A 19 -13.34 29.24 12.63
C LEU A 19 -14.51 28.39 13.16
N GLU A 20 -14.51 28.06 14.45
CA GLU A 20 -15.65 27.40 15.12
C GLU A 20 -16.88 28.33 15.15
N LYS A 21 -16.69 29.63 15.38
CA LYS A 21 -17.78 30.63 15.33
C LYS A 21 -18.35 30.81 13.91
N VAL A 22 -17.50 30.84 12.88
CA VAL A 22 -17.94 31.04 11.48
C VAL A 22 -18.61 29.79 10.93
N THR A 23 -18.05 28.61 11.18
CA THR A 23 -18.51 27.36 10.55
C THR A 23 -19.57 26.61 11.35
N GLY A 24 -19.70 26.89 12.65
CA GLY A 24 -20.58 26.15 13.57
C GLY A 24 -20.21 24.66 13.71
N CYS A 25 -19.04 24.25 13.24
CA CYS A 25 -18.57 22.87 13.25
C CYS A 25 -17.69 22.60 14.48
N GLU A 26 -17.94 21.49 15.18
CA GLU A 26 -17.15 21.12 16.36
C GLU A 26 -15.72 20.71 15.93
N ILE A 27 -14.72 21.39 16.49
CA ILE A 27 -13.32 21.08 16.23
C ILE A 27 -12.90 19.90 17.10
N VAL A 28 -12.58 18.77 16.47
CA VAL A 28 -12.19 17.54 17.18
C VAL A 28 -10.79 17.07 16.80
N LYS A 29 -10.12 16.42 17.75
CA LYS A 29 -8.77 15.85 17.54
C LYS A 29 -8.76 14.63 16.61
N LYS A 30 -9.88 13.92 16.50
CA LYS A 30 -10.08 12.76 15.62
C LYS A 30 -11.54 12.63 15.21
N VAL A 31 -11.79 12.20 13.98
CA VAL A 31 -13.12 11.94 13.42
C VAL A 31 -13.21 10.48 13.01
N LYS A 32 -14.40 9.89 13.17
CA LYS A 32 -14.69 8.55 12.65
C LYS A 32 -15.34 8.69 11.28
N TYR A 33 -14.72 8.15 10.25
CA TYR A 33 -15.22 8.12 8.89
C TYR A 33 -15.24 6.68 8.37
N LEU A 34 -16.40 6.21 7.91
CA LEU A 34 -16.61 4.83 7.42
C LEU A 34 -16.03 3.73 8.34
N GLY A 35 -16.09 3.93 9.66
CA GLY A 35 -15.56 2.97 10.63
C GLY A 35 -14.09 3.17 11.03
N VAL A 36 -13.36 4.03 10.34
CA VAL A 36 -11.94 4.35 10.59
C VAL A 36 -11.81 5.67 11.34
N TYR A 37 -10.94 5.72 12.35
CA TYR A 37 -10.57 6.96 13.03
C TYR A 37 -9.43 7.66 12.30
N ILE A 38 -9.73 8.84 11.76
CA ILE A 38 -8.79 9.74 11.10
C ILE A 38 -8.38 10.82 12.10
N SER A 39 -7.10 11.18 12.10
CA SER A 39 -6.54 12.25 12.94
C SER A 39 -5.56 13.09 12.14
N ALA A 40 -5.41 14.37 12.51
CA ALA A 40 -4.45 15.29 11.89
C ALA A 40 -3.00 14.76 11.87
N VAL A 41 -2.62 13.94 12.87
CA VAL A 41 -1.27 13.38 12.99
C VAL A 41 -1.25 11.92 12.56
N ASN A 42 -0.56 11.63 11.44
CA ASN A 42 -0.45 10.29 10.86
C ASN A 42 0.12 9.24 11.85
N GLY A 43 1.02 9.65 12.74
CA GLY A 43 1.62 8.76 13.74
C GLY A 43 0.62 8.07 14.68
N LYS A 44 -0.57 8.65 14.86
CA LYS A 44 -1.67 8.15 15.72
C LYS A 44 -2.65 7.23 15.00
N LEU A 45 -2.63 7.14 13.66
CA LEU A 45 -3.55 6.32 12.88
C LEU A 45 -3.48 4.84 13.28
N TYR A 46 -2.28 4.32 13.48
CA TYR A 46 -2.06 2.94 13.92
C TYR A 46 -2.72 2.66 15.28
N LYS A 47 -2.39 3.48 16.29
CA LYS A 47 -2.91 3.34 17.65
C LYS A 47 -4.43 3.49 17.72
N ASN A 48 -4.98 4.49 17.03
CA ASN A 48 -6.42 4.76 17.08
C ASN A 48 -7.27 3.70 16.39
N ASN A 49 -6.70 2.90 15.48
CA ASN A 49 -7.44 1.90 14.70
C ASN A 49 -7.02 0.48 15.09
N TYR A 50 -5.79 0.09 14.77
CA TYR A 50 -5.31 -1.28 14.95
C TYR A 50 -5.27 -1.75 16.41
N GLU A 51 -4.67 -0.96 17.32
CA GLU A 51 -4.64 -1.32 18.74
C GLU A 51 -6.05 -1.40 19.31
N THR A 52 -6.91 -0.43 18.99
CA THR A 52 -8.31 -0.44 19.47
C THR A 52 -9.12 -1.61 18.91
N LEU A 53 -8.89 -2.01 17.65
CA LEU A 53 -9.54 -3.17 17.05
C LEU A 53 -9.07 -4.45 17.76
N TRP A 54 -7.76 -4.58 17.98
CA TRP A 54 -7.20 -5.75 18.64
C TRP A 54 -7.76 -5.92 20.06
N SER A 55 -7.81 -4.86 20.86
CA SER A 55 -8.41 -4.92 22.19
C SER A 55 -9.88 -5.37 22.16
N LYS A 56 -10.67 -4.86 21.20
CA LYS A 56 -12.06 -5.32 21.02
C LYS A 56 -12.14 -6.80 20.66
N ILE A 57 -11.30 -7.26 19.74
CA ILE A 57 -11.24 -8.67 19.34
C ILE A 57 -10.84 -9.56 20.52
N GLN A 58 -9.94 -9.11 21.39
CA GLN A 58 -9.58 -9.84 22.62
C GLN A 58 -10.81 -10.02 23.53
N THR A 59 -11.57 -8.96 23.79
CA THR A 59 -12.80 -9.04 24.59
C THR A 59 -13.86 -9.95 23.96
N GLU A 60 -14.03 -9.89 22.63
CA GLU A 60 -14.93 -10.79 21.89
C GLU A 60 -14.47 -12.25 21.99
N MET A 61 -13.16 -12.51 21.84
CA MET A 61 -12.60 -13.85 22.00
C MET A 61 -12.80 -14.41 23.41
N ASP A 62 -12.66 -13.59 24.46
CA ASP A 62 -12.93 -14.01 25.83
C ASP A 62 -14.40 -14.36 26.05
N THR A 63 -15.30 -13.66 25.36
CA THR A 63 -16.74 -13.98 25.35
C THR A 63 -17.00 -15.29 24.61
N TRP A 64 -16.46 -15.46 23.40
CA TRP A 64 -16.65 -16.68 22.61
C TRP A 64 -15.96 -17.90 23.21
N LYS A 65 -14.93 -17.71 24.05
CA LYS A 65 -14.25 -18.79 24.76
C LYS A 65 -15.22 -19.57 25.66
N LYS A 66 -16.28 -18.90 26.14
CA LYS A 66 -17.33 -19.49 26.98
C LYS A 66 -18.26 -20.45 26.20
N LEU A 67 -18.35 -20.32 24.88
CA LEU A 67 -19.32 -21.03 24.03
C LEU A 67 -18.99 -22.51 23.74
N GLN A 68 -18.04 -23.13 24.46
CA GLN A 68 -17.65 -24.56 24.33
C GLN A 68 -17.57 -25.09 22.87
N LEU A 69 -17.01 -24.29 21.97
CA LEU A 69 -16.91 -24.64 20.55
C LEU A 69 -15.82 -25.68 20.27
N SER A 70 -16.08 -26.54 19.28
CA SER A 70 -15.07 -27.46 18.73
C SER A 70 -13.87 -26.69 18.14
N LEU A 71 -12.75 -27.38 17.87
CA LEU A 71 -11.59 -26.75 17.24
C LEU A 71 -11.93 -26.12 15.88
N LEU A 72 -12.68 -26.84 15.05
CA LEU A 72 -13.15 -26.36 13.75
C LEU A 72 -14.13 -25.19 13.90
N GLY A 73 -15.03 -25.27 14.88
CA GLY A 73 -15.95 -24.18 15.21
C GLY A 73 -15.22 -22.89 15.59
N ARG A 74 -14.19 -22.99 16.44
CA ARG A 74 -13.34 -21.84 16.80
C ARG A 74 -12.62 -21.23 15.59
N ILE A 75 -12.07 -22.07 14.71
CA ILE A 75 -11.44 -21.58 13.47
C ILE A 75 -12.47 -20.89 12.57
N ALA A 76 -13.69 -21.42 12.47
CA ALA A 76 -14.76 -20.81 11.70
C ALA A 76 -15.17 -19.44 12.26
N VAL A 77 -15.29 -19.30 13.59
CA VAL A 77 -15.57 -18.01 14.25
C VAL A 77 -14.48 -16.98 13.92
N ILE A 78 -13.21 -17.36 13.96
CA ILE A 78 -12.10 -16.46 13.57
C ILE A 78 -12.21 -16.05 12.10
N LYS A 79 -12.51 -16.99 11.19
CA LYS A 79 -12.68 -16.69 9.76
C LYS A 79 -13.86 -15.76 9.48
N MET A 80 -14.95 -15.92 10.22
CA MET A 80 -16.19 -15.18 9.96
C MET A 80 -16.21 -13.81 10.65
N ASN A 81 -15.64 -13.68 11.85
CA ASN A 81 -15.74 -12.44 12.63
C ASN A 81 -14.43 -11.66 12.70
N VAL A 82 -13.30 -12.32 12.90
CA VAL A 82 -12.01 -11.65 13.15
C VAL A 82 -11.34 -11.27 11.84
N LEU A 83 -11.27 -12.20 10.89
CA LEU A 83 -10.61 -12.00 9.61
C LEU A 83 -11.21 -10.81 8.82
N PRO A 84 -12.54 -10.66 8.67
CA PRO A 84 -13.10 -9.55 7.88
C PRO A 84 -12.81 -8.18 8.50
N LYS A 85 -12.81 -8.07 9.84
CA LYS A 85 -12.47 -6.82 10.54
C LYS A 85 -11.03 -6.39 10.29
N PHE A 86 -10.10 -7.35 10.32
CA PHE A 86 -8.70 -7.09 9.97
C PHE A 86 -8.52 -6.75 8.50
N LEU A 87 -9.16 -7.50 7.61
CA LEU A 87 -9.04 -7.30 6.17
C LEU A 87 -9.53 -5.90 5.75
N PHE A 88 -10.65 -5.45 6.33
CA PHE A 88 -11.15 -4.10 6.13
C PHE A 88 -10.12 -3.03 6.53
N LEU A 89 -9.51 -3.15 7.71
CA LEU A 89 -8.47 -2.20 8.12
C LEU A 89 -7.21 -2.29 7.27
N PHE A 90 -6.79 -3.49 6.86
CA PHE A 90 -5.63 -3.66 5.99
C PHE A 90 -5.83 -2.95 4.66
N GLN A 91 -7.00 -3.08 4.04
CA GLN A 91 -7.33 -2.40 2.78
C GLN A 91 -7.42 -0.88 2.95
N MET A 92 -8.01 -0.39 4.05
CA MET A 92 -8.24 1.05 4.25
C MET A 92 -7.01 1.80 4.76
N ILE A 93 -6.19 1.16 5.60
CA ILE A 93 -5.02 1.76 6.22
C ILE A 93 -3.85 0.78 6.13
N LEU A 94 -3.02 0.92 5.11
CA LEU A 94 -1.84 0.06 4.89
C LEU A 94 -0.66 0.39 5.84
N VAL A 95 -0.95 0.93 7.03
CA VAL A 95 0.03 1.37 8.03
C VAL A 95 0.21 0.30 9.09
N ILE A 96 1.05 -0.70 8.82
CA ILE A 96 1.59 -1.56 9.88
C ILE A 96 3.04 -1.17 10.15
N LYS A 97 3.29 -0.71 11.38
CA LYS A 97 4.62 -0.27 11.80
C LYS A 97 5.58 -1.44 11.94
N ARG A 98 5.18 -2.54 12.59
CA ARG A 98 6.06 -3.69 12.86
C ARG A 98 5.39 -5.01 12.53
N GLU A 99 6.15 -5.93 11.95
CA GLU A 99 5.69 -7.31 11.75
C GLU A 99 5.43 -8.05 13.07
N SER A 100 6.08 -7.62 14.16
CA SER A 100 5.88 -8.16 15.50
C SER A 100 4.42 -8.09 15.95
N ASP A 101 3.73 -7.00 15.58
CA ASP A 101 2.36 -6.76 16.01
C ASP A 101 1.40 -7.79 15.36
N LEU A 102 1.60 -8.10 14.07
CA LEU A 102 0.88 -9.17 13.37
C LEU A 102 1.15 -10.55 13.99
N MET A 103 2.39 -10.82 14.39
CA MET A 103 2.75 -12.07 15.06
C MET A 103 2.11 -12.18 16.44
N GLU A 104 2.03 -11.07 17.19
CA GLU A 104 1.35 -11.01 18.48
C GLU A 104 -0.14 -11.29 18.35
N TRP A 105 -0.81 -10.67 17.37
CA TRP A 105 -2.22 -10.93 17.09
C TRP A 105 -2.46 -12.38 16.68
N GLN A 106 -1.60 -12.94 15.82
CA GLN A 106 -1.67 -14.34 15.44
C GLN A 106 -1.47 -15.28 16.65
N LYS A 107 -0.56 -14.94 17.58
CA LYS A 107 -0.39 -15.69 18.84
C LYS A 107 -1.65 -15.62 19.71
N GLY A 108 -2.29 -14.46 19.83
CA GLY A 108 -3.54 -14.29 20.56
C GLY A 108 -4.67 -15.14 19.97
N ILE A 109 -4.83 -15.13 18.65
CA ILE A 109 -5.79 -15.98 17.92
C ILE A 109 -5.48 -17.46 18.16
N ASN A 110 -4.20 -17.85 18.11
CA ASN A 110 -3.79 -19.23 18.38
C ASN A 110 -4.14 -19.66 19.80
N LYS A 111 -3.92 -18.79 20.80
CA LYS A 111 -4.28 -19.05 22.19
C LYS A 111 -5.79 -19.27 22.34
N TYR A 112 -6.62 -18.49 21.65
CA TYR A 112 -8.08 -18.69 21.62
C TYR A 112 -8.45 -20.04 20.98
N VAL A 113 -7.90 -20.34 19.81
CA VAL A 113 -8.19 -21.58 19.06
C VAL A 113 -7.79 -22.83 19.84
N TRP A 114 -6.76 -22.78 20.69
CA TRP A 114 -6.39 -23.89 21.58
C TRP A 114 -6.92 -23.78 23.01
N GLN A 115 -7.76 -22.77 23.32
CA GLN A 115 -8.27 -22.53 24.69
C GLN A 115 -7.15 -22.36 25.75
N GLY A 116 -5.97 -21.89 25.33
CA GLY A 116 -4.79 -21.79 26.20
C GLY A 116 -4.04 -23.10 26.42
N LYS A 117 -4.48 -24.23 25.83
CA LYS A 117 -3.75 -25.49 25.83
C LYS A 117 -2.59 -25.44 24.83
N LYS A 118 -1.61 -26.33 25.01
CA LYS A 118 -0.48 -26.47 24.07
C LYS A 118 -1.01 -26.94 22.69
N PRO A 119 -0.63 -26.28 21.58
CA PRO A 119 -1.01 -26.70 20.24
C PRO A 119 -0.56 -28.13 19.94
N ARG A 120 -1.49 -28.97 19.48
CA ARG A 120 -1.17 -30.34 19.03
C ARG A 120 -0.69 -30.38 17.58
N ILE A 121 -1.16 -29.44 16.76
CA ILE A 121 -0.84 -29.34 15.33
C ILE A 121 0.07 -28.13 15.11
N LYS A 122 1.09 -28.29 14.26
CA LYS A 122 1.95 -27.17 13.85
C LYS A 122 1.13 -26.12 13.11
N MET A 123 1.33 -24.84 13.43
CA MET A 123 0.60 -23.72 12.84
C MET A 123 0.65 -23.72 11.30
N LYS A 124 1.81 -24.04 10.70
CA LYS A 124 1.96 -24.10 9.24
C LYS A 124 1.00 -25.09 8.58
N ILE A 125 0.83 -26.27 9.18
CA ILE A 125 -0.10 -27.31 8.70
C ILE A 125 -1.55 -26.84 8.90
N MET A 126 -1.83 -26.20 10.03
CA MET A 126 -3.16 -25.68 10.36
C MET A 126 -3.63 -24.60 9.38
N GLN A 127 -2.70 -23.78 8.90
CA GLN A 127 -2.94 -22.71 7.91
C GLN A 127 -3.04 -23.24 6.48
N ASP A 128 -2.62 -24.47 6.22
CA ASP A 128 -2.58 -25.01 4.87
C ASP A 128 -3.99 -25.28 4.31
N ALA A 129 -4.07 -25.45 2.98
CA ALA A 129 -5.30 -25.76 2.27
C ALA A 129 -5.87 -27.12 2.70
N ARG A 130 -7.19 -27.27 2.61
CA ARG A 130 -7.88 -28.54 2.94
C ARG A 130 -7.42 -29.71 2.07
N GLU A 131 -7.15 -29.44 0.79
CA GLU A 131 -6.63 -30.42 -0.17
C GLU A 131 -5.29 -31.02 0.26
N ARG A 132 -4.47 -30.24 0.98
CA ARG A 132 -3.17 -30.66 1.52
C ARG A 132 -3.26 -31.14 2.97
N GLY A 133 -4.48 -31.45 3.45
CA GLY A 133 -4.73 -31.93 4.82
C GLY A 133 -4.73 -30.82 5.90
N GLY A 134 -4.76 -29.55 5.50
CA GLY A 134 -4.80 -28.40 6.40
C GLY A 134 -6.21 -27.98 6.84
N LEU A 135 -6.29 -27.08 7.83
CA LEU A 135 -7.56 -26.55 8.36
C LEU A 135 -7.92 -25.17 7.79
N LYS A 136 -7.12 -24.65 6.86
CA LYS A 136 -7.25 -23.33 6.22
C LYS A 136 -7.34 -22.20 7.26
N MET A 137 -6.67 -22.32 8.40
CA MET A 137 -6.67 -21.27 9.43
C MET A 137 -6.07 -19.97 8.86
N PRO A 138 -6.66 -18.79 9.12
CA PRO A 138 -6.14 -17.55 8.53
C PRO A 138 -4.76 -17.19 9.10
N ASN A 139 -3.89 -16.73 8.21
CA ASN A 139 -2.60 -16.15 8.52
C ASN A 139 -2.63 -14.64 8.28
N LEU A 140 -2.71 -13.85 9.35
CA LEU A 140 -2.86 -12.40 9.26
C LEU A 140 -1.71 -11.73 8.48
N LYS A 141 -0.49 -12.27 8.59
CA LYS A 141 0.68 -11.73 7.87
C LYS A 141 0.52 -11.89 6.36
N LEU A 142 0.10 -13.06 5.91
CA LEU A 142 -0.11 -13.32 4.48
C LEU A 142 -1.26 -12.47 3.93
N TYR A 143 -2.36 -12.32 4.68
CA TYR A 143 -3.45 -11.44 4.26
C TYR A 143 -3.01 -9.98 4.15
N TYR A 144 -2.25 -9.48 5.12
CA TYR A 144 -1.71 -8.12 5.06
C TYR A 144 -0.78 -7.94 3.86
N ASP A 145 0.20 -8.84 3.68
CA ASP A 145 1.13 -8.78 2.57
C ASP A 145 0.38 -8.81 1.22
N ALA A 146 -0.66 -9.65 1.09
CA ALA A 146 -1.49 -9.70 -0.11
C ALA A 146 -2.26 -8.40 -0.37
N THR A 147 -2.85 -7.77 0.67
CA THR A 147 -3.54 -6.48 0.50
C THR A 147 -2.60 -5.36 0.08
N VAL A 148 -1.37 -5.36 0.60
CA VAL A 148 -0.34 -4.41 0.21
C VAL A 148 0.08 -4.62 -1.24
N LEU A 149 0.27 -5.87 -1.66
CA LEU A 149 0.60 -6.18 -3.05
C LEU A 149 -0.53 -5.80 -4.01
N ALA A 150 -1.79 -6.01 -3.63
CA ALA A 150 -2.95 -5.56 -4.41
C ALA A 150 -2.94 -4.03 -4.57
N ALA A 151 -2.72 -3.29 -3.48
CA ALA A 151 -2.60 -1.83 -3.55
C ALA A 151 -1.42 -1.38 -4.44
N ILE A 152 -0.26 -2.03 -4.32
CA ILE A 152 0.89 -1.76 -5.19
C ILE A 152 0.54 -2.03 -6.66
N SER A 153 -0.17 -3.11 -6.96
CA SER A 153 -0.61 -3.43 -8.33
C SER A 153 -1.53 -2.35 -8.89
N ASP A 154 -2.52 -1.91 -8.12
CA ASP A 154 -3.42 -0.82 -8.53
C ASP A 154 -2.65 0.48 -8.78
N TRP A 155 -1.65 0.73 -7.94
CA TRP A 155 -0.83 1.92 -8.06
C TRP A 155 0.13 1.83 -9.28
N ILE A 156 0.70 0.66 -9.58
CA ILE A 156 1.54 0.43 -10.78
C ILE A 156 0.73 0.62 -12.06
N ASN A 157 -0.54 0.18 -12.06
CA ASN A 157 -1.44 0.34 -13.19
C ASN A 157 -1.87 1.80 -13.43
N LEU A 158 -1.53 2.73 -12.54
CA LEU A 158 -1.63 4.18 -12.75
C LEU A 158 -3.03 4.73 -13.07
N THR A 159 -4.08 3.94 -12.87
CA THR A 159 -5.43 4.26 -13.35
C THR A 159 -6.03 5.51 -12.70
N ASN A 160 -5.59 5.86 -11.47
CA ASN A 160 -6.11 6.99 -10.69
C ASN A 160 -5.08 8.10 -10.46
N GLU A 161 -4.98 9.04 -11.40
CA GLU A 161 -4.01 10.15 -11.36
C GLU A 161 -4.17 11.09 -10.15
N LYS A 162 -5.41 11.38 -9.76
CA LYS A 162 -5.71 12.30 -8.66
C LYS A 162 -5.14 11.80 -7.33
N ILE A 163 -5.29 10.50 -7.06
CA ILE A 163 -4.81 9.88 -5.81
C ILE A 163 -3.29 9.89 -5.79
N MET A 164 -2.65 9.54 -6.91
CA MET A 164 -1.19 9.53 -7.01
C MET A 164 -0.55 10.91 -6.90
N ASN A 165 -1.21 11.95 -7.39
CA ASN A 165 -0.71 13.32 -7.27
C ASN A 165 -0.73 13.79 -5.80
N ILE A 166 -1.75 13.41 -5.04
CA ILE A 166 -1.83 13.68 -3.59
C ILE A 166 -0.76 12.88 -2.85
N GLU A 167 -0.59 11.60 -3.19
CA GLU A 167 0.36 10.71 -2.53
C GLU A 167 1.81 10.82 -3.02
N GLY A 168 2.08 11.50 -4.13
CA GLY A 168 3.40 11.76 -4.70
C GLY A 168 3.89 13.19 -4.50
N TYR A 169 3.07 14.06 -3.91
CA TYR A 169 3.41 15.46 -3.67
C TYR A 169 4.71 15.59 -2.85
N GLY A 170 5.69 16.30 -3.40
CA GLY A 170 6.99 16.57 -2.77
C GLY A 170 8.08 15.50 -2.94
N LEU A 171 7.94 14.57 -3.89
CA LEU A 171 9.02 13.63 -4.25
C LEU A 171 9.87 14.16 -5.40
N LEU A 172 11.18 13.89 -5.34
CA LEU A 172 12.13 14.23 -6.42
C LEU A 172 11.85 13.43 -7.69
N TYR A 173 11.46 12.16 -7.52
CA TYR A 173 11.08 11.24 -8.58
C TYR A 173 9.64 10.78 -8.39
N GLY A 174 9.00 10.33 -9.48
CA GLY A 174 7.74 9.60 -9.39
C GLY A 174 7.89 8.37 -8.48
N TRP A 175 6.88 8.07 -7.68
CA TRP A 175 7.01 7.05 -6.63
C TRP A 175 7.31 5.65 -7.18
N HIS A 176 6.88 5.33 -8.41
CA HIS A 176 7.20 4.09 -9.13
C HIS A 176 8.69 3.88 -9.31
N ALA A 177 9.46 4.95 -9.45
CA ALA A 177 10.89 4.86 -9.64
C ALA A 177 11.59 4.19 -8.45
N TYR A 178 11.06 4.36 -7.24
CA TYR A 178 11.58 3.71 -6.04
C TYR A 178 11.23 2.22 -5.94
N LEU A 179 10.18 1.77 -6.62
CA LEU A 179 9.79 0.36 -6.62
C LEU A 179 10.48 -0.41 -7.74
N VAL A 180 10.47 0.15 -8.94
CA VAL A 180 10.85 -0.53 -10.18
C VAL A 180 12.35 -0.43 -10.40
N TYR A 181 12.91 0.77 -10.28
CA TYR A 181 14.32 1.02 -10.58
C TYR A 181 15.23 0.82 -9.37
N ASN A 182 14.70 0.30 -8.25
CA ASN A 182 15.39 0.11 -6.97
C ASN A 182 16.23 1.34 -6.57
N GLN A 183 15.75 2.55 -6.94
CA GLN A 183 16.42 3.78 -6.59
C GLN A 183 16.45 3.89 -5.06
N LYS A 184 17.55 4.45 -4.52
CA LYS A 184 17.67 4.64 -3.07
C LYS A 184 16.55 5.58 -2.62
N ALA A 185 15.52 5.02 -1.99
CA ALA A 185 14.40 5.80 -1.48
C ALA A 185 14.89 6.95 -0.58
N ASP A 186 14.49 8.16 -0.97
CA ASP A 186 14.80 9.40 -0.27
C ASP A 186 14.33 9.37 1.18
N LYS A 187 14.98 10.18 2.03
CA LYS A 187 14.58 10.35 3.44
C LYS A 187 13.12 10.80 3.55
N THR A 188 12.67 11.68 2.66
CA THR A 188 11.29 12.18 2.55
C THR A 188 10.31 11.09 2.11
N PHE A 189 10.74 10.13 1.31
CA PHE A 189 9.90 9.00 0.92
C PHE A 189 9.69 8.04 2.10
N LYS A 190 10.77 7.73 2.82
CA LYS A 190 10.75 6.83 3.99
C LYS A 190 10.07 7.42 5.22
N SER A 191 10.02 8.75 5.35
CA SER A 191 9.37 9.42 6.48
C SER A 191 7.86 9.20 6.48
N HIS A 192 7.24 9.03 5.30
CA HIS A 192 5.82 8.76 5.19
C HIS A 192 5.48 7.33 5.61
N THR A 193 4.65 7.18 6.64
CA THR A 193 4.41 5.88 7.29
C THR A 193 3.76 4.86 6.36
N LEU A 194 2.80 5.28 5.52
CA LEU A 194 2.17 4.41 4.51
C LEU A 194 3.20 3.91 3.49
N ARG A 195 4.00 4.84 2.92
CA ARG A 195 4.93 4.52 1.83
C ARG A 195 6.03 3.57 2.31
N ASN A 196 6.51 3.75 3.55
CA ASN A 196 7.49 2.86 4.16
C ASN A 196 6.93 1.44 4.36
N SER A 197 5.67 1.31 4.80
CA SER A 197 5.01 0.01 4.95
C SER A 197 4.87 -0.73 3.61
N LEU A 198 4.55 -0.01 2.52
CA LEU A 198 4.46 -0.57 1.17
C LEU A 198 5.84 -1.02 0.65
N LEU A 199 6.84 -0.14 0.73
CA LEU A 199 8.22 -0.46 0.30
C LEU A 199 8.77 -1.70 0.98
N ARG A 200 8.49 -1.87 2.28
CA ARG A 200 8.96 -3.03 3.02
C ARG A 200 8.40 -4.33 2.46
N VAL A 201 7.10 -4.38 2.17
CA VAL A 201 6.46 -5.57 1.59
C VAL A 201 6.92 -5.77 0.15
N TRP A 202 7.00 -4.69 -0.64
CA TRP A 202 7.52 -4.75 -2.00
C TRP A 202 8.90 -5.42 -2.05
N LYS A 203 9.87 -4.90 -1.29
CA LYS A 203 11.24 -5.45 -1.26
C LYS A 203 11.31 -6.92 -0.90
N LYS A 204 10.38 -7.40 -0.08
CA LYS A 204 10.30 -8.81 0.32
C LYS A 204 9.85 -9.72 -0.83
N TYR A 205 8.95 -9.22 -1.69
CA TYR A 205 8.38 -9.98 -2.80
C TYR A 205 8.93 -9.60 -4.18
N GLN A 206 9.77 -8.57 -4.24
CA GLN A 206 10.33 -8.02 -5.47
C GLN A 206 11.03 -9.11 -6.31
N GLY A 207 11.95 -9.88 -5.72
CA GLY A 207 12.63 -10.95 -6.46
C GLY A 207 11.73 -12.10 -6.97
N ILE A 208 10.51 -12.23 -6.44
CA ILE A 208 9.51 -13.19 -6.97
C ILE A 208 8.71 -12.57 -8.11
N MET A 209 8.49 -11.25 -8.07
CA MET A 209 7.64 -10.50 -8.99
C MET A 209 8.42 -9.93 -10.18
N ASP A 210 9.73 -9.68 -10.06
CA ASP A 210 10.58 -9.07 -11.09
C ASP A 210 10.57 -9.87 -12.41
N HIS A 211 10.39 -11.19 -12.35
CA HIS A 211 10.28 -12.04 -13.55
C HIS A 211 8.92 -11.96 -14.25
N LYS A 212 7.92 -11.30 -13.66
CA LYS A 212 6.51 -11.34 -14.10
C LYS A 212 5.91 -9.96 -14.35
N ILE A 213 6.57 -8.89 -13.94
CA ILE A 213 6.07 -7.53 -14.18
C ILE A 213 6.79 -7.02 -15.42
N PRO A 214 6.11 -6.95 -16.57
CA PRO A 214 6.68 -6.27 -17.71
C PRO A 214 6.97 -4.82 -17.31
N ILE A 215 8.23 -4.42 -17.36
CA ILE A 215 8.67 -3.08 -16.93
C ILE A 215 8.05 -1.98 -17.82
N TRP A 216 7.60 -2.34 -19.02
CA TRP A 216 6.79 -1.47 -19.89
C TRP A 216 5.40 -1.15 -19.33
N ALA A 217 4.87 -1.97 -18.42
CA ALA A 217 3.63 -1.76 -17.67
C ALA A 217 3.83 -0.86 -16.43
N VAL A 218 4.91 -0.09 -16.37
CA VAL A 218 5.08 1.05 -15.44
C VAL A 218 5.09 2.33 -16.29
N PRO A 219 3.93 2.80 -16.75
CA PRO A 219 3.84 3.68 -17.92
C PRO A 219 4.47 5.07 -17.85
N ARG A 220 5.01 5.57 -16.72
CA ARG A 220 5.01 7.03 -16.51
C ARG A 220 6.32 7.81 -16.57
N HIS A 221 7.48 7.17 -16.53
CA HIS A 221 8.72 7.92 -16.35
C HIS A 221 9.84 7.36 -17.21
N ALA A 222 9.76 7.46 -18.53
CA ALA A 222 10.95 7.21 -19.36
C ALA A 222 11.94 8.39 -19.27
N ILE A 223 11.44 9.61 -19.06
CA ILE A 223 12.22 10.84 -19.02
C ILE A 223 12.06 11.48 -17.64
N GLU A 224 13.07 11.37 -16.77
CA GLU A 224 13.06 11.94 -15.41
C GLU A 224 13.73 13.31 -15.30
N ASN A 225 14.23 13.88 -16.41
CA ASN A 225 14.97 15.14 -16.39
C ASN A 225 14.32 16.22 -17.26
N ILE A 226 13.02 16.42 -17.08
CA ILE A 226 12.39 17.67 -17.53
C ILE A 226 12.21 18.51 -16.26
N SER A 227 12.74 19.74 -16.29
CA SER A 227 12.68 20.67 -15.17
C SER A 227 11.27 20.77 -14.60
N ILE A 228 11.17 21.00 -13.29
CA ILE A 228 9.92 21.05 -12.51
C ILE A 228 8.86 22.01 -13.12
N GLU A 229 9.29 22.94 -13.97
CA GLU A 229 8.50 23.96 -14.63
C GLU A 229 7.87 23.51 -15.98
N GLN A 230 8.40 22.47 -16.63
CA GLN A 230 7.90 21.96 -17.91
C GLN A 230 7.10 20.66 -17.72
N ARG A 231 6.20 20.62 -16.74
CA ARG A 231 5.22 19.54 -16.54
C ARG A 231 4.09 19.60 -17.58
N GLN A 232 4.42 19.65 -18.85
CA GLN A 232 3.44 19.45 -19.91
C GLN A 232 3.89 18.22 -20.71
N ASP A 233 3.01 17.23 -20.69
CA ASP A 233 3.00 15.97 -21.39
C ASP A 233 3.87 14.83 -20.83
N VAL A 234 3.19 13.98 -20.07
CA VAL A 234 3.69 12.72 -19.53
C VAL A 234 3.73 11.69 -20.66
N VAL A 235 4.94 11.36 -21.16
CA VAL A 235 5.13 10.47 -22.31
C VAL A 235 5.20 8.99 -21.89
N THR A 236 4.42 8.13 -22.54
CA THR A 236 4.35 6.69 -22.24
C THR A 236 5.25 5.85 -23.15
N TYR A 237 5.80 4.71 -22.69
CA TYR A 237 6.56 3.78 -23.56
C TYR A 237 5.77 3.33 -24.80
N LYS A 238 4.44 3.19 -24.70
CA LYS A 238 3.56 2.92 -25.84
C LYS A 238 3.66 3.98 -26.95
N GLU A 239 3.91 5.22 -26.58
CA GLU A 239 4.06 6.34 -27.52
C GLU A 239 5.49 6.44 -28.05
N LEU A 240 6.48 5.99 -27.27
CA LEU A 240 7.91 6.02 -27.64
C LEU A 240 8.37 4.83 -28.47
N LEU A 241 7.62 3.73 -28.43
CA LEU A 241 7.98 2.47 -29.08
C LEU A 241 7.18 2.27 -30.37
N ARG A 242 7.83 1.66 -31.36
CA ARG A 242 7.21 1.16 -32.59
C ARG A 242 7.36 -0.36 -32.60
N LEU A 243 6.33 -1.04 -33.09
CA LEU A 243 6.38 -2.48 -33.31
C LEU A 243 6.93 -2.72 -34.72
N THR A 244 8.13 -3.28 -34.80
CA THR A 244 8.80 -3.64 -36.06
C THR A 244 9.10 -5.13 -36.02
N ASP A 245 8.55 -5.89 -36.96
CA ASP A 245 8.77 -7.34 -37.09
C ASP A 245 8.57 -8.16 -35.80
N GLY A 246 7.54 -7.78 -35.02
CA GLY A 246 7.21 -8.44 -33.75
C GLY A 246 8.09 -8.04 -32.56
N VAL A 247 9.07 -7.15 -32.76
CA VAL A 247 9.95 -6.63 -31.71
C VAL A 247 9.63 -5.16 -31.43
N LEU A 248 9.46 -4.81 -30.15
CA LEU A 248 9.32 -3.41 -29.73
C LEU A 248 10.67 -2.71 -29.87
N GLN A 249 10.72 -1.64 -30.66
CA GLN A 249 11.90 -0.80 -30.87
C GLN A 249 11.60 0.66 -30.54
N LEU A 250 12.59 1.39 -30.02
CA LEU A 250 12.47 2.83 -29.77
C LEU A 250 12.39 3.60 -31.09
N LYS A 251 11.46 4.57 -31.19
CA LYS A 251 11.36 5.49 -32.32
C LYS A 251 12.67 6.28 -32.49
N SER A 252 12.98 6.67 -33.72
CA SER A 252 14.18 7.44 -34.03
C SER A 252 14.09 8.88 -33.50
N LEU A 253 15.25 9.52 -33.30
CA LEU A 253 15.35 10.89 -32.79
C LEU A 253 14.48 11.90 -33.57
N ASN A 254 14.44 11.78 -34.90
CA ASN A 254 13.71 12.72 -35.75
C ASN A 254 12.19 12.60 -35.50
N VAL A 255 11.67 11.37 -35.40
CA VAL A 255 10.25 11.12 -35.11
C VAL A 255 9.89 11.63 -33.71
N LEU A 256 10.74 11.38 -32.71
CA LEU A 256 10.50 11.87 -31.35
C LEU A 256 10.62 13.38 -31.19
N LYS A 257 11.40 14.05 -32.06
CA LYS A 257 11.47 15.51 -32.14
C LYS A 257 10.23 16.10 -32.79
N GLU A 258 9.74 15.48 -33.87
CA GLU A 258 8.51 15.87 -34.56
C GLU A 258 7.28 15.70 -33.67
N GLU A 259 7.23 14.62 -32.88
CA GLU A 259 6.18 14.37 -31.89
C GLU A 259 6.31 15.24 -30.61
N GLY A 260 7.36 16.07 -30.52
CA GLY A 260 7.57 16.99 -29.40
C GLY A 260 8.04 16.34 -28.10
N PHE A 261 8.27 15.02 -28.09
CA PHE A 261 8.67 14.26 -26.90
C PHE A 261 10.12 14.51 -26.46
N VAL A 262 10.99 14.90 -27.40
CA VAL A 262 12.41 15.18 -27.13
C VAL A 262 12.84 16.44 -27.87
N GLN A 263 13.47 17.38 -27.17
CA GLN A 263 14.00 18.60 -27.79
C GLN A 263 15.50 18.45 -28.15
N THR A 264 16.27 17.79 -27.28
CA THR A 264 17.74 17.73 -27.39
C THR A 264 18.23 16.31 -27.61
N TRP A 265 19.31 16.14 -28.38
CA TRP A 265 19.96 14.83 -28.55
C TRP A 265 20.36 14.17 -27.21
N PHE A 266 20.76 14.97 -26.21
CA PHE A 266 21.07 14.48 -24.88
C PHE A 266 19.88 13.79 -24.18
N GLN A 267 18.68 14.35 -24.32
CA GLN A 267 17.45 13.74 -23.77
C GLN A 267 17.14 12.41 -24.46
N TYR A 268 17.36 12.32 -25.78
CA TYR A 268 17.23 11.06 -26.53
C TYR A 268 18.27 10.02 -26.09
N MET A 269 19.52 10.42 -25.86
CA MET A 269 20.55 9.53 -25.36
C MET A 269 20.21 8.99 -23.95
N GLN A 270 19.65 9.84 -23.07
CA GLN A 270 19.15 9.40 -21.77
C GLN A 270 18.03 8.36 -21.91
N LEU A 271 17.09 8.61 -22.82
CA LEU A 271 15.99 7.69 -23.12
C LEU A 271 16.49 6.35 -23.66
N GLN A 272 17.43 6.37 -24.60
CA GLN A 272 18.03 5.17 -25.20
C GLN A 272 18.79 4.33 -24.16
N ASN A 273 19.57 4.98 -23.28
CA ASN A 273 20.26 4.31 -22.17
C ASN A 273 19.27 3.67 -21.19
N ARG A 274 18.12 4.32 -20.94
CA ARG A 274 17.08 3.78 -20.08
C ARG A 274 16.40 2.57 -20.74
N TRP A 275 16.03 2.70 -22.01
CA TRP A 275 15.48 1.60 -22.80
C TRP A 275 16.39 0.36 -22.80
N GLN A 276 17.71 0.54 -23.02
CA GLN A 276 18.67 -0.57 -22.97
C GLN A 276 18.79 -1.22 -21.59
N LYS A 277 18.61 -0.46 -20.51
CA LYS A 277 18.57 -1.03 -19.14
C LYS A 277 17.28 -1.82 -18.96
N ASP A 278 16.15 -1.28 -19.37
CA ASP A 278 14.83 -1.90 -19.20
C ASP A 278 14.71 -3.20 -20.02
N GLN A 279 15.34 -3.27 -21.20
CA GLN A 279 15.46 -4.51 -21.99
C GLN A 279 16.21 -5.64 -21.24
N LYS A 280 17.20 -5.32 -20.38
CA LYS A 280 17.98 -6.33 -19.64
C LYS A 280 17.21 -6.99 -18.50
N PHE A 281 16.20 -6.31 -17.95
CA PHE A 281 15.43 -6.79 -16.81
C PHE A 281 14.20 -7.63 -17.21
N GLY A 282 14.00 -7.87 -18.51
CA GLY A 282 12.97 -8.76 -19.02
C GLY A 282 11.76 -8.00 -19.56
N LEU A 283 11.70 -7.90 -20.88
CA LEU A 283 10.46 -7.73 -21.64
C LEU A 283 10.03 -9.14 -22.06
N ALA A 284 9.35 -9.86 -21.17
CA ALA A 284 8.59 -11.05 -21.56
C ALA A 284 7.12 -10.67 -21.68
#